data_AF-A0A416VK35-F1
#
_entry.id   AF-A0A416VK35-F1
#
_cell.length_a   1.000
_cell.length_b   1.000
_cell.length_c   1.000
_cell.angle_alpha   90.00
_cell.angle_beta   90.00
_cell.angle_gamma   90.00
#
_symmetry.space_group_name_H-M   'P 1'
#
loop_
_entity.id
_entity.type
_entity.pdbx_description
1 polymer ?
#
loop_
_entity_poly.entity_id
_entity_poly.type
_entity_poly.pdbx_seq_one_letter_code
_entity_poly.pdbx_strand_id
1 'polypeptide(L)'
;MKQDIEVASRIEREKIIQELHVAYKIHKDSKHYIISSAAIQKYAVPLFKAGAEWQARQMAWVNVNDKMPEDGIDVDERTIFAHTKNVIVLYKNGCVGKGKRIYIDNKKGWQWSCLKGEDITHWMYYPN
;
A
#
# COMPACT_ATOMS: atom_id res chain seq x y z
N MET A 1 14.58 -1.45 1.48
CA MET A 1 13.42 -1.17 0.59
C MET A 1 13.78 -0.40 -0.68
N LYS A 2 14.29 0.84 -0.64
CA LYS A 2 14.57 1.61 -1.88
C LYS A 2 15.64 0.96 -2.77
N GLN A 3 16.69 0.37 -2.18
CA GLN A 3 17.69 -0.42 -2.90
C GLN A 3 17.08 -1.70 -3.50
N ASP A 4 16.23 -2.41 -2.76
CA ASP A 4 15.58 -3.65 -3.23
C ASP A 4 14.65 -3.39 -4.42
N ILE A 5 13.88 -2.29 -4.38
CA ILE A 5 13.00 -1.85 -5.48
C ILE A 5 13.80 -1.49 -6.72
N GLU A 6 14.95 -0.82 -6.57
CA GLU A 6 15.80 -0.49 -7.70
C GLU A 6 16.37 -1.74 -8.38
N VAL A 7 16.87 -2.69 -7.59
CA VAL A 7 17.39 -3.95 -8.12
C VAL A 7 16.29 -4.73 -8.85
N ALA A 8 15.11 -4.88 -8.23
CA ALA A 8 13.96 -5.53 -8.86
C ALA A 8 13.56 -4.85 -10.17
N SER A 9 13.50 -3.51 -10.20
CA SER A 9 13.15 -2.76 -11.41
C SER A 9 14.15 -2.96 -12.56
N ARG A 10 15.44 -3.14 -12.26
CA ARG A 10 16.47 -3.39 -13.27
C ARG A 10 16.33 -4.79 -13.87
N ILE A 11 16.04 -5.79 -13.04
CA ILE A 11 15.79 -7.16 -13.49
C ILE A 11 14.61 -7.20 -14.46
N GLU A 12 13.48 -6.59 -14.11
CA GLU A 12 12.29 -6.56 -14.99
C GLU A 12 12.55 -5.79 -16.29
N ARG A 13 13.26 -4.65 -16.21
CA ARG A 13 13.69 -3.92 -17.41
C ARG A 13 14.55 -4.79 -18.34
N GLU A 14 15.50 -5.55 -17.80
CA GLU A 14 16.37 -6.41 -18.58
C GLU A 14 15.60 -7.51 -19.31
N LYS A 15 14.58 -8.11 -18.68
CA LYS A 15 13.70 -9.09 -19.33
C LYS A 15 12.99 -8.50 -20.55
N ILE A 16 12.41 -7.31 -20.40
CA ILE A 16 11.72 -6.61 -21.50
C ILE A 16 12.70 -6.30 -22.64
N ILE A 17 13.92 -5.87 -22.34
CA ILE A 17 14.95 -5.62 -23.37
C ILE A 17 15.33 -6.92 -24.09
N GLN A 18 15.44 -8.04 -23.38
CA GLN A 18 15.74 -9.34 -23.99
C GLN A 18 14.61 -9.79 -24.93
N GLU A 19 13.35 -9.66 -24.53
CA GLU A 19 12.19 -9.97 -25.38
C GLU A 19 12.17 -9.08 -26.64
N LEU A 20 12.42 -7.79 -26.48
CA LEU A 20 12.53 -6.85 -27.59
C LEU A 20 13.67 -7.24 -28.55
N HIS A 21 14.79 -7.72 -28.01
CA HIS A 21 15.93 -8.20 -28.81
C HIS A 21 15.59 -9.48 -29.58
N VAL A 22 14.81 -10.40 -29.00
CA VAL A 22 14.31 -11.59 -29.70
C VAL A 22 13.37 -11.19 -30.84
N ALA A 23 12.42 -10.29 -30.60
CA ALA A 23 11.51 -9.79 -31.63
C ALA A 23 12.28 -9.12 -32.79
N TYR A 24 13.29 -8.33 -32.48
CA TYR A 24 14.18 -7.74 -33.50
C TYR A 24 14.88 -8.82 -34.35
N LYS A 25 15.36 -9.92 -33.75
CA LYS A 25 16.01 -10.99 -34.52
C LYS A 25 15.10 -11.60 -35.59
N ILE A 26 13.79 -11.63 -35.34
CA ILE A 26 12.77 -12.19 -36.24
C ILE A 26 12.37 -11.15 -37.29
N HIS A 27 11.97 -9.95 -36.87
CA HIS A 27 11.34 -8.95 -37.75
C HIS A 27 12.33 -7.99 -38.43
N LYS A 28 13.58 -7.91 -37.92
CA LYS A 28 14.65 -7.05 -38.44
C LYS A 28 14.34 -5.54 -38.49
N ASP A 29 13.30 -5.06 -37.79
CA ASP A 29 13.02 -3.64 -37.66
C ASP A 29 13.94 -2.97 -36.63
N SER A 30 15.06 -2.43 -37.12
CA SER A 30 16.06 -1.76 -36.29
C SER A 30 15.56 -0.46 -35.68
N LYS A 31 14.70 0.30 -36.38
CA LYS A 31 14.17 1.57 -35.88
C LYS A 31 13.27 1.32 -34.68
N HIS A 32 12.36 0.35 -34.79
CA HIS A 32 11.51 -0.02 -33.68
C HIS A 32 12.32 -0.51 -32.47
N TYR A 33 13.30 -1.38 -32.69
CA TYR A 33 14.18 -1.86 -31.62
C TYR A 33 14.93 -0.71 -30.90
N ILE A 34 15.56 0.20 -31.65
CA ILE A 34 16.34 1.31 -31.08
C ILE A 34 15.44 2.26 -30.28
N ILE A 35 14.31 2.66 -30.85
CA ILE A 35 13.39 3.61 -30.20
C ILE A 35 12.80 2.99 -28.93
N SER A 36 12.31 1.75 -29.01
CA SER A 36 11.69 1.06 -27.87
C SER A 36 12.72 0.78 -26.76
N SER A 37 13.91 0.29 -27.08
CA SER A 37 14.96 0.02 -26.08
C SER A 37 15.42 1.29 -25.37
N ALA A 38 15.62 2.40 -26.11
CA ALA A 38 15.97 3.69 -25.53
C ALA A 38 14.86 4.22 -24.59
N ALA A 39 13.60 4.09 -24.98
CA ALA A 39 12.47 4.48 -24.14
C ALA A 39 12.39 3.65 -22.84
N ILE A 40 12.52 2.32 -22.95
CA ILE A 40 12.54 1.41 -21.79
C ILE A 40 13.69 1.76 -20.84
N GLN A 41 14.89 1.97 -21.39
CA GLN A 41 16.06 2.32 -20.58
C GLN A 41 15.89 3.64 -19.83
N LYS A 42 15.24 4.62 -20.47
CA LYS A 42 14.99 5.94 -19.88
C LYS A 42 13.90 5.91 -18.79
N TYR A 43 12.80 5.20 -19.00
CA TYR A 43 11.59 5.36 -18.18
C TYR A 43 11.26 4.19 -17.25
N ALA A 44 11.71 2.96 -17.53
CA ALA A 44 11.25 1.78 -16.78
C ALA A 44 11.58 1.84 -15.28
N VAL A 45 12.82 2.14 -14.92
CA VAL A 45 13.25 2.23 -13.52
C VAL A 45 12.57 3.40 -12.78
N PRO A 46 12.55 4.64 -13.33
CA PRO A 46 11.82 5.74 -12.71
C PRO A 46 10.32 5.45 -12.51
N LEU A 47 9.64 4.89 -13.51
CA LEU A 47 8.22 4.55 -13.40
C LEU A 47 7.96 3.48 -12.34
N PHE A 48 8.77 2.43 -12.31
CA PHE A 48 8.65 1.37 -11.30
C PHE A 48 8.84 1.93 -9.88
N LYS A 49 9.88 2.77 -9.68
CA LYS A 49 10.13 3.44 -8.40
C LYS A 49 8.97 4.35 -8.01
N ALA A 50 8.46 5.15 -8.93
CA ALA A 50 7.33 6.04 -8.68
C ALA A 50 6.06 5.25 -8.31
N GLY A 51 5.79 4.14 -8.98
CA GLY A 51 4.68 3.24 -8.63
C GLY A 51 4.84 2.60 -7.25
N ALA A 52 6.05 2.14 -6.93
CA ALA A 52 6.34 1.56 -5.61
C ALA A 52 6.25 2.60 -4.48
N GLU A 53 6.75 3.82 -4.71
CA GLU A 53 6.61 4.93 -3.77
C GLU A 53 5.14 5.36 -3.60
N TRP A 54 4.37 5.41 -4.69
CA TRP A 54 2.94 5.67 -4.63
C TRP A 54 2.22 4.58 -3.81
N GLN A 55 2.51 3.31 -4.07
CA GLN A 55 1.93 2.18 -3.33
C GLN A 55 2.31 2.23 -1.84
N ALA A 56 3.58 2.54 -1.51
CA ALA A 56 4.02 2.68 -0.14
C ALA A 56 3.25 3.80 0.60
N ARG A 57 2.88 4.89 -0.09
CA ARG A 57 2.01 5.94 0.46
C ARG A 57 0.57 5.46 0.66
N GLN A 58 0.05 4.60 -0.21
CA GLN A 58 -1.28 3.99 -0.01
C GLN A 58 -1.29 2.99 1.14
N MET A 59 -0.15 2.35 1.42
CA MET A 59 0.05 1.39 2.51
C MET A 59 0.65 2.03 3.77
N ALA A 60 0.47 3.34 3.96
CA ALA A 60 0.99 4.02 5.13
C ALA A 60 0.29 3.51 6.39
N TRP A 61 0.94 2.56 7.08
CA TRP A 61 0.62 2.17 8.43
C TRP A 61 0.66 3.41 9.32
N VAL A 62 -0.51 3.79 9.81
CA VAL A 62 -0.69 4.89 10.75
C VAL A 62 -0.51 4.32 12.15
N ASN A 63 0.43 4.86 12.91
CA ASN A 63 0.59 4.47 14.31
C ASN A 63 -0.66 4.89 15.08
N VAL A 64 -1.19 3.99 15.91
CA VAL A 64 -2.39 4.27 16.71
C VAL A 64 -2.20 5.45 17.66
N ASN A 65 -0.96 5.75 18.05
CA ASN A 65 -0.63 6.89 18.91
C ASN A 65 -0.55 8.22 18.16
N ASP A 66 -0.31 8.19 16.84
CA ASP A 66 -0.21 9.40 16.02
C ASP A 66 -1.60 9.87 15.56
N LYS A 67 -2.44 8.91 15.13
CA LYS A 67 -3.78 9.19 14.60
C LYS A 67 -4.65 7.93 14.70
N MET A 68 -5.90 8.09 15.14
CA MET A 68 -6.86 6.99 15.20
C MET A 68 -7.80 6.97 13.97
N PRO A 69 -8.40 5.82 13.63
CA PRO A 69 -9.32 5.72 12.50
C PRO A 69 -10.62 6.53 12.69
N GLU A 70 -11.01 6.83 13.92
CA GLU A 70 -12.17 7.68 14.25
C GLU A 70 -11.91 9.18 14.15
N ASP A 71 -10.68 9.62 13.91
CA ASP A 71 -10.36 11.06 13.88
C ASP A 71 -11.15 11.78 12.78
N GLY A 72 -11.98 12.73 13.20
CA GLY A 72 -12.92 13.47 12.34
C GLY A 72 -14.35 12.91 12.34
N ILE A 73 -14.66 11.90 13.15
CA ILE A 73 -16.03 11.47 13.44
C ILE A 73 -16.52 12.22 14.68
N ASP A 74 -17.54 13.06 14.51
CA ASP A 74 -18.18 13.77 15.61
C ASP A 74 -19.07 12.81 16.41
N VAL A 75 -18.79 12.72 17.71
CA VAL A 75 -19.58 11.99 18.70
C VAL A 75 -20.04 12.99 19.74
N ASP A 76 -21.35 13.04 19.98
CA ASP A 76 -21.98 13.95 20.94
C ASP A 76 -22.71 13.19 22.06
N GLU A 77 -23.36 13.94 22.94
CA GLU A 77 -24.11 13.44 24.10
C GLU A 77 -25.29 12.52 23.72
N ARG A 78 -25.75 12.58 22.48
CA ARG A 78 -26.89 11.80 21.96
C ARG A 78 -26.43 10.57 21.18
N THR A 79 -25.13 10.41 20.97
CA THR A 79 -24.57 9.34 20.16
C THR A 79 -24.56 8.03 20.96
N ILE A 80 -25.53 7.15 20.69
CA ILE A 80 -25.62 5.84 21.33
C ILE A 80 -24.59 4.86 20.75
N PHE A 81 -24.34 4.96 19.44
CA PHE A 81 -23.49 4.03 18.69
C PHE A 81 -22.89 4.72 17.45
N ALA A 82 -21.58 4.56 17.25
CA ALA A 82 -20.89 4.99 16.03
C ALA A 82 -19.81 3.97 15.65
N HIS A 83 -19.40 3.94 14.39
CA HIS A 83 -18.31 3.07 13.95
C HIS A 83 -17.54 3.66 12.78
N THR A 84 -16.26 3.28 12.68
CA THR A 84 -15.43 3.62 11.52
C THR A 84 -15.71 2.66 10.36
N LYS A 85 -15.15 2.99 9.18
CA LYS A 85 -14.97 2.00 8.11
C LYS A 85 -14.04 0.87 8.58
N ASN A 86 -14.08 -0.25 7.87
CA ASN A 86 -13.11 -1.33 8.08
C ASN A 86 -11.71 -0.82 7.74
N VAL A 87 -10.75 -1.23 8.56
CA VAL A 87 -9.33 -0.97 8.40
C VAL A 87 -8.58 -2.29 8.51
N ILE A 88 -7.35 -2.30 8.01
CA ILE A 88 -6.40 -3.36 8.31
C ILE A 88 -5.63 -2.93 9.55
N VAL A 89 -5.44 -3.84 10.51
CA VAL A 89 -4.71 -3.59 11.76
C VAL A 89 -3.48 -4.47 11.85
N LEU A 90 -2.39 -3.93 12.41
CA LEU A 90 -1.16 -4.65 12.75
C LEU A 90 -1.10 -4.84 14.26
N TYR A 91 -1.16 -6.10 14.68
CA TYR A 91 -1.03 -6.49 16.08
C TYR A 91 0.43 -6.46 16.53
N LYS A 92 0.65 -6.28 17.84
CA LYS A 92 1.99 -6.25 18.46
C LYS A 92 2.79 -7.53 18.22
N ASN A 93 2.11 -8.66 18.08
CA ASN A 93 2.72 -9.95 17.73
C ASN A 93 3.10 -10.10 16.24
N GLY A 94 2.90 -9.07 15.42
CA GLY A 94 3.25 -9.04 14.00
C GLY A 94 2.17 -9.56 13.05
N CYS A 95 1.06 -10.10 13.57
CA CYS A 95 -0.06 -10.53 12.75
C CYS A 95 -0.82 -9.34 12.17
N VAL A 96 -1.47 -9.56 11.03
CA VAL A 96 -2.34 -8.58 10.37
C VAL A 96 -3.78 -9.10 10.36
N GLY A 97 -4.74 -8.22 10.60
CA GLY A 97 -6.16 -8.59 10.57
C GLY A 97 -7.07 -7.46 10.12
N LYS A 98 -8.37 -7.74 10.03
CA LYS A 98 -9.40 -6.73 9.84
C LYS A 98 -9.84 -6.18 11.20
N GLY A 99 -10.03 -4.87 11.28
CA GLY A 99 -10.56 -4.20 12.47
C GLY A 99 -11.43 -3.02 12.09
N LYS A 100 -12.20 -2.52 13.07
CA LYS A 100 -12.87 -1.22 13.02
C LYS A 100 -13.06 -0.72 14.45
N ARG A 101 -13.15 0.60 14.62
CA ARG A 101 -13.43 1.23 15.90
C ARG A 101 -14.94 1.37 16.07
N ILE A 102 -15.43 1.09 17.26
CA ILE A 102 -16.84 1.17 17.63
C ILE A 102 -16.96 2.01 18.90
N TYR A 103 -17.79 3.04 18.85
CA TYR A 103 -18.21 3.81 20.01
C TYR A 103 -19.50 3.21 20.59
N ILE A 104 -19.56 3.04 21.91
CA ILE A 104 -20.75 2.59 22.63
C ILE A 104 -20.91 3.44 23.88
N ASP A 105 -22.06 4.12 24.02
CA ASP A 105 -22.32 5.05 25.12
C ASP A 105 -22.18 4.42 26.51
N ASN A 106 -22.71 3.20 26.72
CA ASN A 106 -22.60 2.48 27.99
C ASN A 106 -21.15 2.21 28.44
N LYS A 107 -20.18 2.28 27.52
CA LYS A 107 -18.74 2.12 27.82
C LYS A 107 -17.97 3.43 27.70
N LYS A 108 -18.65 4.53 27.36
CA LYS A 108 -18.14 5.90 27.16
C LYS A 108 -16.78 5.95 26.45
N GLY A 109 -16.67 5.23 25.34
CA GLY A 109 -15.41 5.24 24.60
C GLY A 109 -15.38 4.36 23.36
N TRP A 110 -14.40 4.67 22.52
CA TRP A 110 -14.08 3.93 21.32
C TRP A 110 -13.32 2.63 21.65
N GLN A 111 -13.80 1.52 21.10
CA GLN A 111 -13.20 0.19 21.26
C GLN A 111 -12.88 -0.44 19.92
N TRP A 112 -11.82 -1.24 19.87
CA TRP A 112 -11.54 -2.06 18.71
C TRP A 112 -12.47 -3.27 18.64
N SER A 113 -13.05 -3.52 17.47
CA SER A 113 -13.76 -4.77 17.17
C SER A 113 -12.87 -5.68 16.33
N CYS A 114 -11.90 -6.29 16.99
CA CYS A 114 -10.86 -7.12 16.38
C CYS A 114 -10.58 -8.36 17.24
N LEU A 115 -9.48 -9.07 16.94
CA LEU A 115 -9.02 -10.20 17.75
C LEU A 115 -8.82 -9.76 19.21
N LYS A 116 -9.38 -10.52 20.16
CA LYS A 116 -9.26 -10.22 21.60
C LYS A 116 -7.88 -10.62 22.13
N GLY A 117 -7.30 -9.80 22.99
CA GLY A 117 -6.11 -10.13 23.77
C GLY A 117 -4.77 -9.68 23.17
N GLU A 118 -4.79 -8.96 22.05
CA GLU A 118 -3.58 -8.44 21.40
C GLU A 118 -3.70 -6.94 21.13
N ASP A 119 -2.65 -6.19 21.46
CA ASP A 119 -2.59 -4.76 21.23
C ASP A 119 -2.38 -4.46 19.75
N ILE A 120 -3.03 -3.40 19.25
CA ILE A 120 -2.83 -2.90 17.89
C ILE A 120 -1.79 -1.78 17.94
N THR A 121 -0.80 -1.86 17.05
CA THR A 121 0.27 -0.86 16.95
C THR A 121 0.04 0.11 15.80
N HIS A 122 -0.49 -0.38 14.69
CA HIS A 122 -0.74 0.42 13.49
C HIS A 122 -2.05 0.00 12.81
N TRP A 123 -2.58 0.88 12.00
CA TRP A 123 -3.70 0.60 11.11
C TRP A 123 -3.48 1.21 9.73
N MET A 124 -4.16 0.69 8.71
CA MET A 124 -4.20 1.31 7.39
C MET A 124 -5.62 1.24 6.82
N TYR A 125 -5.93 2.19 5.95
CA TYR A 125 -7.22 2.22 5.27
C TYR A 125 -7.41 0.95 4.42
N TYR A 126 -8.60 0.35 4.49
CA TYR A 126 -9.00 -0.72 3.59
C TYR A 126 -9.77 -0.09 2.43
N PRO A 127 -9.19 0.03 1.22
CA PRO A 127 -9.95 0.43 0.05
C PRO A 127 -10.99 -0.65 -0.24
N ASN A 128 -12.26 -0.30 -0.04
CA ASN A 128 -13.40 -1.12 -0.44
C ASN A 128 -13.49 -1.21 -1.96
#